data_AF-M0UDN2-F1
#
_entry.id   AF-M0UDN2-F1
#
_cell.length_a   1.000
_cell.length_b   1.000
_cell.length_c   1.000
_cell.angle_alpha   90.00
_cell.angle_beta   90.00
_cell.angle_gamma   90.00
#
_symmetry.space_group_name_H-M   'P 1'
#
loop_
_entity.id
_entity.type
_entity.pdbx_description
1 polymer ?
#
loop_
_entity_poly.entity_id
_entity_poly.type
_entity_poly.pdbx_seq_one_letter_code
_entity_poly.pdbx_strand_id
1 'polypeptide(L)'
;MLKEECQRVSTEGQNFRMEMSDKFENAMKAVSIKLEEQKNECIAQFEENNSLRNKLKDLADQYSIIQQKYAHQLKEKTLELELADLKIQQHQAKAAQEHAQMVLYAEQVSQLVTTEKNLRVQLAADGEKFQQFQDALSKSNEVFETYKKEMEQMVKAIKDFRKQNEALKSKCENSDIALVKLIEEREVMKKQLDKYKNQKDKLESLCRSLQAERKQSPSVNIPNDACNQDVTSQEQSPSVSIPDDTSNQEDLTSQQPEL
;
A
#
# COMPACT_ATOMS: atom_id res chain seq x y z
N MET A 1 -102.16 106.74 93.51
CA MET A 1 -101.97 107.29 92.15
C MET A 1 -100.59 107.86 91.87
N LEU A 2 -100.19 109.10 92.24
CA LEU A 2 -98.86 109.63 91.83
C LEU A 2 -97.66 108.86 92.42
N LYS A 3 -97.79 108.39 93.68
CA LYS A 3 -96.76 107.61 94.38
C LYS A 3 -96.59 106.21 93.79
N GLU A 4 -97.69 105.56 93.41
CA GLU A 4 -97.68 104.25 92.73
C GLU A 4 -97.10 104.36 91.32
N GLU A 5 -97.42 105.42 90.58
CA GLU A 5 -96.89 105.62 89.23
C GLU A 5 -95.39 105.92 89.24
N CYS A 6 -94.91 106.73 90.19
CA CYS A 6 -93.48 106.99 90.40
C CYS A 6 -92.72 105.72 90.84
N GLN A 7 -93.35 104.89 91.68
CA GLN A 7 -92.80 103.61 92.10
C GLN A 7 -92.75 102.61 90.95
N ARG A 8 -93.79 102.54 90.10
CA ARG A 8 -93.84 101.72 88.89
C ARG A 8 -92.75 102.12 87.90
N VAL A 9 -92.65 103.41 87.58
CA VAL A 9 -91.62 103.94 86.65
C VAL A 9 -90.20 103.70 87.19
N SER A 10 -89.98 103.82 88.50
CA SER A 10 -88.68 103.49 89.12
C SER A 10 -88.37 101.99 89.06
N THR A 11 -89.35 101.12 89.33
CA THR A 11 -89.17 99.67 89.23
C THR A 11 -88.96 99.22 87.78
N GLU A 12 -89.67 99.83 86.83
CA GLU A 12 -89.56 99.53 85.41
C GLU A 12 -88.23 100.03 84.84
N GLY A 13 -87.77 101.21 85.24
CA GLY A 13 -86.42 101.71 84.92
C GLY A 13 -85.30 100.90 85.57
N GLN A 14 -85.49 100.38 86.78
CA GLN A 14 -84.54 99.45 87.41
C GLN A 14 -84.52 98.08 86.73
N ASN A 15 -85.69 97.54 86.36
CA ASN A 15 -85.80 96.29 85.61
C ASN A 15 -85.18 96.41 84.22
N PHE A 16 -85.40 97.52 83.51
CA PHE A 16 -84.78 97.77 82.21
C PHE A 16 -83.25 97.88 82.32
N ARG A 17 -82.72 98.56 83.34
CA ARG A 17 -81.27 98.61 83.60
C ARG A 17 -80.70 97.22 83.91
N MET A 18 -81.41 96.43 84.72
CA MET A 18 -81.01 95.06 85.06
C MET A 18 -81.01 94.16 83.82
N GLU A 19 -82.08 94.22 83.02
CA GLU A 19 -82.20 93.45 81.77
C GLU A 19 -81.12 93.86 80.74
N MET A 20 -80.80 95.15 80.62
CA MET A 20 -79.73 95.62 79.74
C MET A 20 -78.35 95.19 80.24
N SER A 21 -78.12 95.21 81.55
CA SER A 21 -76.90 94.71 82.18
C SER A 21 -76.76 93.20 81.96
N ASP A 22 -77.82 92.43 82.15
CA ASP A 22 -77.85 90.98 81.91
C ASP A 22 -77.58 90.68 80.44
N LYS A 23 -78.17 91.43 79.51
CA LYS A 23 -77.88 91.29 78.06
C LYS A 23 -76.42 91.56 77.74
N PHE A 24 -75.84 92.61 78.31
CA PHE A 24 -74.43 92.94 78.09
C PHE A 24 -73.49 91.90 78.71
N GLU A 25 -73.77 91.46 79.94
CA GLU A 25 -73.02 90.41 80.63
C GLU A 25 -73.11 89.09 79.85
N ASN A 26 -74.30 88.72 79.37
CA ASN A 26 -74.49 87.54 78.54
C ASN A 26 -73.77 87.65 77.18
N ALA A 27 -73.77 88.83 76.55
CA ALA A 27 -73.02 89.06 75.32
C ALA A 27 -71.50 88.97 75.55
N MET A 28 -70.98 89.54 76.64
CA MET A 28 -69.57 89.42 77.01
C MET A 28 -69.17 87.98 77.35
N LYS A 29 -70.04 87.24 78.04
CA LYS A 29 -69.84 85.79 78.28
C LYS A 29 -69.81 85.01 76.96
N ALA A 30 -70.74 85.29 76.05
CA ALA A 30 -70.78 84.64 74.74
C ALA A 30 -69.53 84.95 73.90
N VAL A 31 -69.05 86.20 73.89
CA VAL A 31 -67.79 86.59 73.24
C VAL A 31 -66.59 85.89 73.89
N SER A 32 -66.54 85.81 75.22
CA SER A 32 -65.46 85.13 75.95
C SER A 32 -65.41 83.63 75.65
N ILE A 33 -66.58 82.97 75.62
CA ILE A 33 -66.70 81.56 75.20
C ILE A 33 -66.20 81.41 73.76
N LYS A 34 -66.62 82.30 72.86
CA LYS A 34 -66.24 82.21 71.45
C LYS A 34 -64.75 82.42 71.22
N LEU A 35 -64.14 83.34 71.96
CA LEU A 35 -62.69 83.57 71.93
C LEU A 35 -61.93 82.33 72.41
N GLU A 36 -62.39 81.69 73.48
CA GLU A 36 -61.75 80.47 74.01
C GLU A 36 -61.94 79.28 73.08
N GLU A 37 -63.12 79.09 72.48
CA GLU A 37 -63.35 78.11 71.41
C GLU A 37 -62.41 78.32 70.23
N GLN A 38 -62.30 79.57 69.73
CA GLN A 38 -61.42 79.92 68.61
C GLN A 38 -59.93 79.69 68.95
N LYS A 39 -59.52 80.01 70.18
CA LYS A 39 -58.17 79.71 70.66
C LYS A 39 -57.90 78.20 70.68
N ASN A 40 -58.83 77.40 71.19
CA ASN A 40 -58.70 75.94 71.22
C ASN A 40 -58.68 75.34 69.80
N GLU A 41 -59.51 75.85 68.89
CA GLU A 41 -59.51 75.45 67.49
C GLU A 41 -58.19 75.80 66.78
N CYS A 42 -57.66 77.00 67.02
CA CYS A 42 -56.35 77.43 66.51
C CYS A 42 -55.22 76.53 67.02
N ILE A 43 -55.23 76.15 68.31
CA ILE A 43 -54.25 75.21 68.89
C ILE A 43 -54.38 73.83 68.22
N ALA A 44 -55.59 73.29 68.09
CA ALA A 44 -55.83 72.00 67.45
C ALA A 44 -55.35 71.97 65.98
N GLN A 45 -55.64 73.03 65.22
CA GLN A 45 -55.16 73.16 63.84
C GLN A 45 -53.63 73.24 63.76
N PHE A 46 -53.00 73.94 64.70
CA PHE A 46 -51.54 74.01 64.78
C PHE A 46 -50.93 72.63 65.07
N GLU A 47 -51.50 71.87 66.01
CA GLU A 47 -51.07 70.51 66.34
C GLU A 47 -51.25 69.56 65.16
N GLU A 48 -52.39 69.63 64.45
CA GLU A 48 -52.65 68.85 63.24
C GLU A 48 -51.65 69.20 62.14
N ASN A 49 -51.41 70.49 61.87
CA ASN A 49 -50.45 70.92 60.85
C ASN A 49 -49.04 70.42 61.16
N ASN A 50 -48.65 70.45 62.44
CA ASN A 50 -47.36 69.92 62.87
C ASN A 50 -47.28 68.39 62.69
N SER A 51 -48.36 67.66 63.02
CA SER A 51 -48.46 66.21 62.77
C SER A 51 -48.35 65.88 61.28
N LEU A 52 -49.05 66.62 60.43
CA LEU A 52 -49.00 66.45 58.97
C LEU A 52 -47.61 66.75 58.41
N ARG A 53 -46.95 67.81 58.90
CA ARG A 53 -45.57 68.15 58.51
C ARG A 53 -44.60 67.03 58.86
N ASN A 54 -44.73 66.44 60.04
CA ASN A 54 -43.90 65.30 60.45
C ASN A 54 -44.17 64.07 59.57
N LYS A 55 -45.42 63.73 59.31
CA LYS A 55 -45.78 62.61 58.40
C LYS A 55 -45.23 62.81 56.99
N LEU A 56 -45.30 64.03 56.44
CA LEU A 56 -44.74 64.35 55.12
C LEU A 56 -43.22 64.22 55.12
N LYS A 57 -42.55 64.65 56.19
CA LYS A 57 -41.11 64.49 56.35
C LYS A 57 -40.72 63.02 56.41
N ASP A 58 -41.41 62.23 57.24
CA ASP A 58 -41.16 60.79 57.35
C ASP A 58 -41.36 60.07 56.01
N LEU A 59 -42.40 60.46 55.25
CA LEU A 59 -42.66 59.91 53.92
C LEU A 59 -41.54 60.28 52.93
N ALA A 60 -41.06 61.52 52.96
CA ALA A 60 -39.95 61.97 52.11
C ALA A 60 -38.65 61.22 52.44
N ASP A 61 -38.36 61.02 53.73
CA ASP A 61 -37.18 60.27 54.19
C ASP A 61 -37.27 58.80 53.79
N GLN A 62 -38.44 58.16 53.95
CA GLN A 62 -38.68 56.80 53.48
C GLN A 62 -38.50 56.67 51.97
N TYR A 63 -39.04 57.62 51.20
CA TYR A 63 -38.92 57.61 49.75
C TYR A 63 -37.45 57.74 49.30
N SER A 64 -36.68 58.62 49.95
CA SER A 64 -35.24 58.77 49.71
C SER A 64 -34.47 57.46 49.95
N ILE A 65 -34.75 56.77 51.08
CA ILE A 65 -34.14 55.47 51.39
C ILE A 65 -34.50 54.41 50.34
N ILE A 66 -35.77 54.36 49.93
CA ILE A 66 -36.24 53.41 48.91
C ILE A 66 -35.56 53.67 47.57
N GLN A 67 -35.46 54.94 47.15
CA GLN A 67 -34.74 55.29 45.92
C GLN A 67 -33.27 54.88 45.99
N GLN A 68 -32.59 55.12 47.12
CA GLN A 68 -31.21 54.71 47.30
C GLN A 68 -31.05 53.19 47.22
N LYS A 69 -31.96 52.42 47.84
CA LYS A 69 -31.98 50.95 47.76
C LYS A 69 -32.15 50.46 46.33
N TYR A 70 -33.08 51.03 45.57
CA TYR A 70 -33.27 50.65 44.17
C TYR A 70 -32.07 51.02 43.30
N ALA A 71 -31.46 52.19 43.51
CA ALA A 71 -30.23 52.57 42.80
C ALA A 71 -29.08 51.58 43.10
N HIS A 72 -28.94 51.15 44.35
CA HIS A 72 -27.96 50.15 44.74
C HIS A 72 -28.23 48.79 44.10
N GLN A 73 -29.47 48.31 44.17
CA GLN A 73 -29.89 47.04 43.58
C GLN A 73 -29.70 47.02 42.06
N LEU A 74 -30.02 48.13 41.38
CA LEU A 74 -29.80 48.27 39.94
C LEU A 74 -28.30 48.15 39.59
N LYS A 75 -27.44 48.80 40.39
CA LYS A 75 -25.98 48.70 40.22
C LYS A 75 -25.49 47.27 40.42
N GLU A 76 -25.95 46.58 41.46
CA GLU A 76 -25.62 45.18 41.73
C GLU A 76 -26.03 44.28 40.55
N LYS A 77 -27.27 44.42 40.07
CA LYS A 77 -27.75 43.63 38.92
C LYS A 77 -27.03 43.94 37.62
N THR A 78 -26.63 45.19 37.41
CA THR A 78 -25.81 45.58 36.25
C THR A 78 -24.44 44.90 36.29
N LEU A 79 -23.79 44.88 37.46
CA LEU A 79 -22.49 44.22 37.64
C LEU A 79 -22.59 42.68 37.52
N GLU A 80 -23.67 42.08 38.04
CA GLU A 80 -23.93 40.64 37.85
C GLU A 80 -24.06 40.29 36.37
N LEU A 81 -24.78 41.12 35.60
CA LEU A 81 -24.97 40.93 34.16
C LEU A 81 -23.64 41.06 33.41
N GLU A 82 -22.85 42.08 33.70
CA GLU A 82 -21.53 42.28 33.09
C GLU A 82 -20.58 41.11 33.40
N LEU A 83 -20.61 40.58 34.63
CA LEU A 83 -19.85 39.38 35.01
C LEU A 83 -20.30 38.12 34.25
N ALA A 84 -21.60 37.95 34.05
CA ALA A 84 -22.14 36.83 33.27
C ALA A 84 -21.72 36.93 31.80
N ASP A 85 -21.81 38.12 31.21
CA ASP A 85 -21.38 38.38 29.84
C ASP A 85 -19.89 38.12 29.64
N LEU A 86 -19.03 38.60 30.54
CA LEU A 86 -17.59 38.33 30.50
C LEU A 86 -17.26 36.84 30.62
N LYS A 87 -17.99 36.10 31.48
CA LYS A 87 -17.83 34.64 31.56
C LYS A 87 -18.22 33.95 30.26
N ILE A 88 -19.34 34.34 29.66
CA ILE A 88 -19.79 33.80 28.36
C ILE A 88 -18.74 34.06 27.29
N GLN A 89 -18.24 35.29 27.19
CA GLN A 89 -17.19 35.66 26.23
C GLN A 89 -15.90 34.84 26.46
N GLN A 90 -15.49 34.64 27.72
CA GLN A 90 -14.33 33.81 28.04
C GLN A 90 -14.53 32.36 27.57
N HIS A 91 -15.70 31.76 27.84
CA HIS A 91 -15.99 30.40 27.41
C HIS A 91 -16.04 30.27 25.89
N GLN A 92 -16.63 31.24 25.20
CA GLN A 92 -16.66 31.28 23.73
C GLN A 92 -15.25 31.39 23.14
N ALA A 93 -14.40 32.25 23.71
CA ALA A 93 -13.01 32.40 23.27
C ALA A 93 -12.20 31.09 23.46
N LYS A 94 -12.35 30.42 24.61
CA LYS A 94 -11.73 29.11 24.86
C LYS A 94 -12.23 28.05 23.89
N ALA A 95 -13.54 27.95 23.69
CA ALA A 95 -14.13 27.00 22.74
C ALA A 95 -13.67 27.26 21.30
N ALA A 96 -13.57 28.53 20.89
CA ALA A 96 -13.05 28.90 19.57
C ALA A 96 -11.57 28.52 19.42
N GLN A 97 -10.75 28.72 20.45
CA GLN A 97 -9.34 28.32 20.47
C GLN A 97 -9.18 26.80 20.40
N GLU A 98 -9.94 26.05 21.19
CA GLU A 98 -9.93 24.58 21.18
C GLU A 98 -10.41 24.03 19.83
N HIS A 99 -11.47 24.60 19.26
CA HIS A 99 -11.95 24.24 17.93
C HIS A 99 -10.90 24.50 16.85
N ALA A 100 -10.22 25.65 16.89
CA ALA A 100 -9.15 25.97 15.95
C ALA A 100 -7.98 24.98 16.06
N GLN A 101 -7.57 24.60 17.28
CA GLN A 101 -6.55 23.56 17.48
C GLN A 101 -7.00 22.19 16.96
N MET A 102 -8.26 21.81 17.21
CA MET A 102 -8.83 20.56 16.72
C MET A 102 -8.79 20.49 15.19
N VAL A 103 -9.18 21.57 14.50
CA VAL A 103 -9.14 21.64 13.03
C VAL A 103 -7.71 21.50 12.51
N LEU A 104 -6.74 22.20 13.11
CA LEU A 104 -5.33 22.09 12.75
C LEU A 104 -4.80 20.65 12.91
N TYR A 105 -5.12 20.00 14.03
CA TYR A 105 -4.72 18.61 14.25
C TYR A 105 -5.40 17.65 13.28
N ALA A 106 -6.69 17.85 12.97
CA ALA A 106 -7.40 17.04 12.00
C ALA A 106 -6.79 17.15 10.60
N GLU A 107 -6.40 18.36 10.19
CA GLU A 107 -5.71 18.61 8.92
C GLU A 107 -4.33 17.95 8.90
N GLN A 108 -3.54 18.10 9.97
CA GLN A 108 -2.23 17.46 10.09
C GLN A 108 -2.33 15.93 10.01
N VAL A 109 -3.29 15.34 10.71
CA VAL A 109 -3.55 13.89 10.66
C VAL A 109 -3.95 13.46 9.25
N SER A 110 -4.81 14.21 8.58
CA SER A 110 -5.22 13.93 7.19
C SER A 110 -4.04 13.95 6.22
N GLN A 111 -3.14 14.92 6.35
CA GLN A 111 -1.91 15.01 5.57
C GLN A 111 -0.96 13.84 5.83
N LEU A 112 -0.78 13.45 7.11
CA LEU A 112 0.04 12.30 7.49
C LEU A 112 -0.53 10.98 6.95
N VAL A 113 -1.84 10.76 7.06
CA VAL A 113 -2.51 9.57 6.52
C VAL A 113 -2.36 9.49 5.00
N THR A 114 -2.50 10.62 4.30
CA THR A 114 -2.29 10.68 2.85
C THR A 114 -0.85 10.35 2.47
N THR A 115 0.11 10.91 3.20
CA THR A 115 1.55 10.64 2.99
C THR A 115 1.88 9.17 3.24
N GLU A 116 1.37 8.60 4.34
CA GLU A 116 1.54 7.20 4.70
C GLU A 116 1.00 6.26 3.61
N LYS A 117 -0.21 6.56 3.11
CA LYS A 117 -0.81 5.81 2.00
C LYS A 117 0.06 5.85 0.75
N ASN A 118 0.57 7.03 0.38
CA ASN A 118 1.43 7.20 -0.79
C ASN A 118 2.75 6.41 -0.63
N LEU A 119 3.36 6.45 0.55
CA LEU A 119 4.58 5.69 0.84
C LEU A 119 4.34 4.17 0.80
N ARG A 120 3.20 3.68 1.32
CA ARG A 120 2.82 2.26 1.17
C ARG A 120 2.69 1.85 -0.29
N VAL A 121 2.05 2.67 -1.12
CA VAL A 121 1.89 2.39 -2.55
C VAL A 121 3.26 2.34 -3.23
N GLN A 122 4.16 3.27 -2.90
CA GLN A 122 5.52 3.26 -3.44
C GLN A 122 6.31 2.02 -3.00
N LEU A 123 6.26 1.65 -1.71
CA LEU A 123 6.89 0.43 -1.21
C LEU A 123 6.37 -0.83 -1.90
N ALA A 124 5.06 -0.92 -2.13
CA ALA A 124 4.47 -2.04 -2.86
C ALA A 124 4.99 -2.11 -4.31
N ALA A 125 5.04 -0.98 -5.00
CA ALA A 125 5.56 -0.91 -6.37
C ALA A 125 7.06 -1.26 -6.45
N ASP A 126 7.87 -0.80 -5.49
CA ASP A 126 9.29 -1.15 -5.45
C ASP A 126 9.50 -2.63 -5.05
N GLY A 127 8.64 -3.18 -4.20
CA GLY A 127 8.59 -4.62 -3.92
C GLY A 127 8.27 -5.45 -5.17
N GLU A 128 7.30 -5.02 -5.98
CA GLU A 128 6.98 -5.68 -7.25
C GLU A 128 8.16 -5.64 -8.23
N LYS A 129 8.81 -4.48 -8.39
CA LYS A 129 10.02 -4.37 -9.23
C LYS A 129 11.13 -5.30 -8.74
N PHE A 130 11.32 -5.40 -7.42
CA PHE A 130 12.34 -6.29 -6.86
C PHE A 130 12.04 -7.77 -7.16
N GLN A 131 10.77 -8.17 -7.09
CA GLN A 131 10.36 -9.51 -7.50
C GLN A 131 10.65 -9.75 -8.98
N GLN A 132 10.28 -8.81 -9.86
CA GLN A 132 10.60 -8.91 -11.30
C GLN A 132 12.11 -9.03 -11.55
N PHE A 133 12.95 -8.29 -10.81
CA PHE A 133 14.40 -8.42 -10.90
C PHE A 133 14.88 -9.81 -10.44
N GLN A 134 14.33 -10.35 -9.36
CA GLN A 134 14.66 -11.69 -8.89
C GLN A 134 14.28 -12.77 -9.90
N ASP A 135 13.10 -12.67 -10.49
CA ASP A 135 12.62 -13.61 -11.50
C ASP A 135 13.51 -13.56 -12.75
N ALA A 136 13.86 -12.35 -13.21
CA ALA A 136 14.78 -12.15 -14.33
C ALA A 136 16.19 -12.70 -14.02
N LEU A 137 16.70 -12.48 -12.80
CA LEU A 137 17.99 -13.00 -12.36
C LEU A 137 17.99 -14.53 -12.35
N SER A 138 16.95 -15.14 -11.81
CA SER A 138 16.80 -16.60 -11.73
C SER A 138 16.74 -17.22 -13.12
N LYS A 139 15.92 -16.66 -14.02
CA LYS A 139 15.84 -17.08 -15.41
C LYS A 139 17.17 -16.90 -16.15
N SER A 140 17.88 -15.79 -15.92
CA SER A 140 19.20 -15.56 -16.49
C SER A 140 20.21 -16.61 -16.01
N ASN A 141 20.13 -17.04 -14.75
CA ASN A 141 21.01 -18.04 -14.19
C ASN A 141 20.74 -19.43 -14.77
N GLU A 142 19.48 -19.80 -14.98
CA GLU A 142 19.09 -21.04 -15.66
C GLU A 142 19.62 -21.09 -17.10
N VAL A 143 19.49 -19.99 -17.84
CA VAL A 143 20.04 -19.86 -19.20
C VAL A 143 21.57 -19.97 -19.18
N PHE A 144 22.22 -19.35 -18.20
CA PHE A 144 23.68 -19.42 -18.06
C PHE A 144 24.16 -20.85 -17.81
N GLU A 145 23.53 -21.59 -16.89
CA GLU A 145 23.87 -23.00 -16.64
C GLU A 145 23.58 -23.88 -17.85
N THR A 146 22.52 -23.59 -18.62
CA THR A 146 22.24 -24.28 -19.89
C THR A 146 23.37 -24.07 -20.89
N TYR A 147 23.79 -22.82 -21.13
CA TYR A 147 24.91 -22.53 -22.03
C TYR A 147 26.22 -23.15 -21.57
N LYS A 148 26.49 -23.17 -20.26
CA LYS A 148 27.66 -23.83 -19.71
C LYS A 148 27.66 -25.33 -20.04
N LYS A 149 26.53 -26.01 -19.85
CA LYS A 149 26.36 -27.43 -20.20
C LYS A 149 26.52 -27.68 -21.70
N GLU A 150 25.93 -26.84 -22.55
CA GLU A 150 26.08 -26.93 -24.01
C GLU A 150 27.54 -26.71 -24.44
N MET A 151 28.23 -25.75 -23.83
CA MET A 151 29.64 -25.49 -24.11
C MET A 151 30.52 -26.67 -23.69
N GLU A 152 30.26 -27.29 -22.53
CA GLU A 152 30.95 -28.51 -22.10
C GLU A 152 30.73 -29.68 -23.07
N GLN A 153 29.50 -29.86 -23.56
CA GLN A 153 29.18 -30.86 -24.58
C GLN A 153 29.90 -30.58 -25.90
N MET A 154 29.91 -29.32 -26.35
CA MET A 154 30.61 -28.92 -27.57
C MET A 154 32.12 -29.15 -27.45
N VAL A 155 32.73 -28.81 -26.31
CA VAL A 155 34.15 -29.09 -26.04
C VAL A 155 34.45 -30.60 -26.09
N LYS A 156 33.55 -31.44 -25.56
CA LYS A 156 33.69 -32.90 -25.63
C LYS A 156 33.59 -33.40 -27.08
N ALA A 157 32.60 -32.93 -27.83
CA ALA A 157 32.44 -33.27 -29.25
C ALA A 157 33.67 -32.87 -30.09
N ILE A 158 34.23 -31.67 -29.87
CA ILE A 158 35.46 -31.23 -30.54
C ILE A 158 36.63 -32.17 -30.24
N LYS A 159 36.79 -32.62 -28.99
CA LYS A 159 37.85 -33.58 -28.62
C LYS A 159 37.67 -34.92 -29.31
N ASP A 160 36.44 -35.42 -29.36
CA ASP A 160 36.13 -36.71 -29.99
C ASP A 160 36.34 -36.66 -31.51
N PHE A 161 35.88 -35.58 -32.17
CA PHE A 161 36.16 -35.38 -33.60
C PHE A 161 37.65 -35.26 -33.90
N ARG A 162 38.43 -34.56 -33.07
CA ARG A 162 39.89 -34.50 -33.25
C ARG A 162 40.53 -35.89 -33.20
N LYS A 163 40.15 -36.74 -32.23
CA LYS A 163 40.63 -38.12 -32.14
C LYS A 163 40.24 -38.96 -33.35
N GLN A 164 39.00 -38.85 -33.82
CA GLN A 164 38.54 -39.57 -35.02
C GLN A 164 39.31 -39.12 -36.26
N ASN A 165 39.55 -37.81 -36.41
CA ASN A 165 40.28 -37.26 -37.54
C ASN A 165 41.75 -37.73 -37.55
N GLU A 166 42.39 -37.75 -36.38
CA GLU A 166 43.75 -38.28 -36.21
C GLU A 166 43.82 -39.79 -36.51
N ALA A 167 42.84 -40.57 -36.05
CA ALA A 167 42.74 -42.00 -36.35
C ALA A 167 42.52 -42.26 -37.85
N LEU A 168 41.66 -41.48 -38.51
CA LEU A 168 41.45 -41.57 -39.96
C LEU A 168 42.71 -41.19 -40.74
N LYS A 169 43.42 -40.15 -40.32
CA LYS A 169 44.69 -39.75 -40.93
C LYS A 169 45.73 -40.87 -40.81
N SER A 170 45.90 -41.45 -39.62
CA SER A 170 46.80 -42.60 -39.42
C SER A 170 46.39 -43.82 -40.24
N LYS A 171 45.09 -44.10 -40.37
CA LYS A 171 44.58 -45.18 -41.23
C LYS A 171 44.90 -44.95 -42.70
N CYS A 172 44.76 -43.70 -43.18
CA CYS A 172 45.11 -43.32 -44.54
C CYS A 172 46.61 -43.52 -44.79
N GLU A 173 47.46 -42.98 -43.91
CA GLU A 173 48.92 -43.14 -44.00
C GLU A 173 49.34 -44.62 -44.01
N ASN A 174 48.74 -45.45 -43.15
CA ASN A 174 48.99 -46.90 -43.13
C ASN A 174 48.54 -47.59 -44.43
N SER A 175 47.39 -47.19 -44.98
CA SER A 175 46.89 -47.71 -46.26
C SER A 175 47.80 -47.32 -47.42
N ASP A 176 48.31 -46.08 -47.43
CA ASP A 176 49.26 -45.60 -48.44
C ASP A 176 50.57 -46.40 -48.37
N ILE A 177 51.10 -46.65 -47.16
CA ILE A 177 52.28 -47.50 -46.96
C ILE A 177 52.03 -48.93 -47.46
N ALA A 178 50.87 -49.52 -47.14
CA ALA A 178 50.53 -50.87 -47.59
C ALA A 178 50.41 -50.94 -49.12
N LEU A 179 49.81 -49.92 -49.75
CA LEU A 179 49.68 -49.83 -51.20
C LEU A 179 51.06 -49.75 -51.88
N VAL A 180 51.97 -48.94 -51.34
CA VAL A 180 53.36 -48.86 -51.84
C VAL A 180 54.04 -50.23 -51.78
N LYS A 181 53.95 -50.94 -50.65
CA LYS A 181 54.50 -52.30 -50.52
C LYS A 181 53.92 -53.28 -51.54
N LEU A 182 52.61 -53.27 -51.75
CA LEU A 182 51.96 -54.13 -52.76
C LEU A 182 52.42 -53.78 -54.18
N ILE A 183 52.64 -52.50 -54.50
CA ILE A 183 53.20 -52.08 -55.78
C ILE A 183 54.64 -52.60 -55.94
N GLU A 184 55.47 -52.49 -54.91
CA GLU A 184 56.85 -53.01 -54.89
C GLU A 184 56.88 -54.53 -55.11
N GLU A 185 56.05 -55.29 -54.38
CA GLU A 185 55.91 -56.74 -54.53
C GLU A 185 55.45 -57.12 -55.94
N ARG A 186 54.45 -56.41 -56.49
CA ARG A 186 53.98 -56.59 -57.86
C ARG A 186 55.10 -56.33 -58.87
N GLU A 187 55.92 -55.31 -58.67
CA GLU A 187 57.07 -55.04 -59.53
C GLU A 187 58.14 -56.14 -59.47
N VAL A 188 58.42 -56.69 -58.28
CA VAL A 188 59.31 -57.84 -58.12
C VAL A 188 58.75 -59.06 -58.85
N MET A 189 57.47 -59.38 -58.65
CA MET A 189 56.79 -60.50 -59.32
C MET A 189 56.78 -60.32 -60.84
N LYS A 190 56.51 -59.10 -61.34
CA LYS A 190 56.56 -58.78 -62.77
C LYS A 190 57.97 -59.03 -63.35
N LYS A 191 59.02 -58.58 -62.66
CA LYS A 191 60.42 -58.84 -63.07
C LYS A 191 60.73 -60.34 -63.09
N GLN A 192 60.22 -61.13 -62.14
CA GLN A 192 60.37 -62.59 -62.14
C GLN A 192 59.60 -63.25 -63.29
N LEU A 193 58.36 -62.82 -63.53
CA LEU A 193 57.53 -63.32 -64.63
C LEU A 193 58.15 -63.02 -65.99
N ASP A 194 58.70 -61.82 -66.18
CA ASP A 194 59.45 -61.45 -67.39
C ASP A 194 60.71 -62.33 -67.56
N LYS A 195 61.42 -62.67 -66.48
CA LYS A 195 62.54 -63.63 -66.52
C LYS A 195 62.10 -65.01 -66.97
N TYR A 196 61.04 -65.57 -66.38
CA TYR A 196 60.51 -66.88 -66.75
C TYR A 196 59.96 -66.90 -68.18
N LYS A 197 59.29 -65.82 -68.61
CA LYS A 197 58.81 -65.66 -69.98
C LYS A 197 59.98 -65.65 -70.97
N ASN A 198 61.05 -64.89 -70.70
CA ASN A 198 62.25 -64.89 -71.53
C ASN A 198 62.94 -66.27 -71.59
N GLN A 199 62.99 -67.00 -70.46
CA GLN A 199 63.52 -68.37 -70.44
C GLN A 199 62.65 -69.32 -71.27
N LYS A 200 61.32 -69.23 -71.11
CA LYS A 200 60.34 -69.98 -71.90
C LYS A 200 60.49 -69.68 -73.39
N ASP A 201 60.58 -68.41 -73.80
CA ASP A 201 60.72 -68.00 -75.20
C ASP A 201 62.04 -68.54 -75.81
N LYS A 202 63.14 -68.54 -75.04
CA LYS A 202 64.40 -69.18 -75.45
C LYS A 202 64.27 -70.69 -75.61
N LEU A 203 63.62 -71.37 -74.66
CA LEU A 203 63.36 -72.81 -74.74
C LEU A 203 62.43 -73.15 -75.90
N GLU A 204 61.37 -72.37 -76.13
CA GLU A 204 60.50 -72.52 -77.31
C GLU A 204 61.27 -72.31 -78.60
N SER A 205 62.12 -71.28 -78.67
CA SER A 205 62.99 -71.05 -79.82
C SER A 205 63.93 -72.24 -80.05
N LEU A 206 64.53 -72.77 -78.98
CA LEU A 206 65.37 -73.97 -79.05
C LEU A 206 64.57 -75.18 -79.52
N CYS A 207 63.38 -75.43 -78.97
CA CYS A 207 62.47 -76.50 -79.40
C CYS A 207 62.06 -76.35 -80.87
N ARG A 208 61.75 -75.14 -81.34
CA ARG A 208 61.45 -74.87 -82.75
C ARG A 208 62.66 -75.12 -83.65
N SER A 209 63.86 -74.71 -83.23
CA SER A 209 65.11 -75.01 -83.94
C SER A 209 65.36 -76.52 -84.01
N LEU A 210 65.26 -77.24 -82.89
CA LEU A 210 65.43 -78.69 -82.82
C LEU A 210 64.35 -79.45 -83.63
N GLN A 211 63.11 -78.95 -83.67
CA GLN A 211 62.06 -79.50 -84.52
C GLN A 211 62.28 -79.21 -86.01
N ALA A 212 62.80 -78.03 -86.37
CA ALA A 212 63.19 -77.71 -87.73
C ALA A 212 64.36 -78.60 -88.20
N GLU A 213 65.30 -78.91 -87.30
CA GLU A 213 66.38 -79.87 -87.52
C GLU A 213 65.85 -81.31 -87.66
N ARG A 214 64.84 -81.70 -86.87
CA ARG A 214 64.12 -82.98 -87.03
C ARG A 214 63.35 -83.08 -88.35
N LYS A 215 62.79 -81.99 -88.88
CA LYS A 215 62.15 -81.96 -90.20
C LYS A 215 63.14 -82.13 -91.36
N GLN A 216 64.46 -82.04 -91.12
CA GLN A 216 65.51 -82.32 -92.09
C GLN A 216 66.06 -83.77 -92.01
N SER A 217 65.41 -84.68 -91.27
CA SER A 217 65.70 -86.13 -91.27
C SER A 217 64.40 -86.96 -91.38
N PRO A 218 64.31 -88.00 -92.25
CA PRO A 218 63.02 -88.51 -92.70
C PRO A 218 62.46 -89.71 -91.91
N SER A 219 61.12 -89.74 -91.82
CA SER A 219 60.23 -90.88 -91.47
C SER A 219 60.28 -91.33 -89.99
N VAL A 220 59.18 -91.64 -89.30
CA VAL A 220 58.12 -92.61 -89.62
C VAL A 220 56.83 -92.22 -88.87
N ASN A 221 55.69 -92.58 -89.45
CA ASN A 221 54.33 -92.29 -89.01
C ASN A 221 53.64 -93.56 -88.43
N ILE A 222 52.82 -93.38 -87.38
CA ILE A 222 51.62 -94.17 -86.91
C ILE A 222 51.90 -95.42 -85.99
N PRO A 223 51.03 -95.87 -85.03
CA PRO A 223 49.71 -95.42 -84.47
C PRO A 223 49.55 -95.38 -82.90
N ASN A 224 48.38 -94.89 -82.42
CA ASN A 224 47.58 -95.17 -81.19
C ASN A 224 48.24 -95.76 -79.92
N ASP A 225 47.95 -95.21 -78.72
CA ASP A 225 47.06 -95.81 -77.68
C ASP A 225 46.95 -94.92 -76.40
N ALA A 226 45.92 -95.21 -75.61
CA ALA A 226 45.34 -94.50 -74.47
C ALA A 226 46.10 -94.61 -73.12
N CYS A 227 45.41 -94.18 -72.05
CA CYS A 227 45.65 -94.34 -70.59
C CYS A 227 46.31 -93.08 -69.95
N ASN A 228 45.63 -92.20 -69.20
CA ASN A 228 44.88 -92.27 -67.93
C ASN A 228 45.67 -91.64 -66.78
N GLN A 229 44.89 -91.16 -65.81
CA GLN A 229 45.23 -90.86 -64.41
C GLN A 229 46.05 -89.58 -64.14
N ASP A 230 45.87 -88.85 -63.06
CA ASP A 230 44.90 -88.79 -61.95
C ASP A 230 45.43 -87.62 -61.07
N VAL A 231 44.74 -87.36 -59.96
CA VAL A 231 45.23 -86.76 -58.71
C VAL A 231 45.00 -85.26 -58.55
N THR A 232 44.45 -84.70 -57.46
CA THR A 232 43.59 -85.07 -56.31
C THR A 232 43.33 -83.73 -55.58
N SER A 233 42.29 -83.69 -54.73
CA SER A 233 42.23 -82.97 -53.43
C SER A 233 41.83 -81.48 -53.44
N GLN A 234 40.63 -81.14 -52.93
CA GLN A 234 40.25 -80.82 -51.51
C GLN A 234 40.34 -79.30 -51.27
N GLU A 235 39.41 -78.60 -50.62
CA GLU A 235 38.87 -78.69 -49.24
C GLU A 235 37.62 -77.77 -49.19
N GLN A 236 36.42 -78.23 -48.81
CA GLN A 236 35.83 -78.28 -47.46
C GLN A 236 35.80 -76.98 -46.65
N SER A 237 34.61 -76.37 -46.63
CA SER A 237 34.13 -75.34 -45.70
C SER A 237 33.46 -75.96 -44.47
N PRO A 238 33.61 -75.38 -43.27
CA PRO A 238 32.66 -75.58 -42.18
C PRO A 238 31.89 -74.31 -41.85
N SER A 239 30.57 -74.45 -41.86
CA SER A 239 29.59 -73.58 -41.22
C SER A 239 29.55 -73.85 -39.72
N VAL A 240 29.60 -72.81 -38.89
CA VAL A 240 29.25 -72.88 -37.47
C VAL A 240 28.20 -71.80 -37.18
N SER A 241 27.08 -72.27 -36.65
CA SER A 241 25.97 -71.49 -36.12
C SER A 241 25.91 -71.71 -34.59
N ILE A 242 25.08 -70.87 -33.93
CA ILE A 242 24.52 -70.95 -32.56
C ILE A 242 25.20 -69.98 -31.56
N PRO A 243 24.48 -69.34 -30.60
CA PRO A 243 23.02 -69.27 -30.35
C PRO A 243 22.44 -67.84 -30.31
N ASP A 244 21.13 -67.77 -30.59
CA ASP A 244 20.20 -66.78 -30.06
C ASP A 244 19.66 -67.35 -28.73
N ASP A 245 19.69 -66.59 -27.64
CA ASP A 245 18.97 -66.94 -26.43
C ASP A 245 18.08 -65.77 -25.96
N THR A 246 16.83 -66.16 -25.82
CA THR A 246 15.64 -65.50 -25.34
C THR A 246 15.79 -64.84 -23.96
N SER A 247 15.07 -63.74 -23.73
CA SER A 247 13.91 -63.72 -22.82
C SER A 247 13.49 -62.30 -22.41
N ASN A 248 12.16 -62.08 -22.50
CA ASN A 248 11.27 -61.44 -21.51
C ASN A 248 11.50 -59.98 -21.11
N GLN A 249 10.49 -59.17 -20.77
CA GLN A 249 9.02 -59.18 -20.83
C GLN A 249 8.63 -57.78 -20.34
N GLU A 250 7.42 -57.33 -20.71
CA GLU A 250 6.60 -56.36 -19.93
C GLU A 250 7.11 -54.91 -19.85
N ASP A 251 6.29 -53.87 -19.69
CA ASP A 251 4.86 -53.59 -19.89
C ASP A 251 4.72 -52.12 -19.44
N LEU A 252 3.81 -51.34 -20.04
CA LEU A 252 3.21 -50.09 -19.51
C LEU A 252 4.19 -48.91 -19.20
N THR A 253 3.91 -47.62 -19.38
CA THR A 253 2.65 -46.87 -19.46
C THR A 253 2.96 -45.48 -20.00
N SER A 254 1.98 -44.90 -20.70
CA SER A 254 1.87 -43.49 -21.05
C SER A 254 2.02 -42.54 -19.86
N GLN A 255 2.61 -41.35 -20.10
CA GLN A 255 1.98 -40.09 -19.71
C GLN A 255 2.65 -38.89 -20.40
N GLN A 256 1.87 -38.24 -21.27
CA GLN A 256 2.02 -36.82 -21.61
C GLN A 256 1.01 -36.01 -20.75
N PRO A 257 1.20 -34.69 -20.64
CA PRO A 257 0.60 -33.84 -19.62
C PRO A 257 -0.70 -33.19 -20.09
N GLU A 258 -1.61 -32.85 -19.16
CA GLU A 258 -2.56 -31.75 -19.34
C GLU A 258 -3.19 -31.32 -17.99
N LEU A 259 -3.38 -29.99 -17.89
CA LEU A 259 -3.83 -29.10 -16.79
C LEU A 259 -2.77 -28.68 -15.77
#